data_AF-A0A160FNQ1-F1
#
_entry.id   AF-A0A160FNQ1-F1
#
_cell.length_a   1.000
_cell.length_b   1.000
_cell.length_c   1.000
_cell.angle_alpha   90.00
_cell.angle_beta   90.00
_cell.angle_gamma   90.00
#
_symmetry.space_group_name_H-M   'P 1'
#
loop_
_entity.id
_entity.type
_entity.pdbx_description
1 polymer ?
#
loop_
_entity_poly.entity_id
_entity_poly.type
_entity_poly.pdbx_seq_one_letter_code
_entity_poly.pdbx_strand_id
1 'polypeptide(L)'
;MPKTLSANDIQQFRETMRRVAENAFATRGAQGVTMRELAKELGCSAMTPYRYFRDKDEILAMVRAAAFNRFAARLEAAAKQAPATDRSAVSDAYVAFALDEPHAYRLMFDMTQQEGAYPALGAASHRAWSMLGAHFEQLVAAGILEGDPQLIGYAYWASLHGFTMLALANQLPLPQAQQPAGSKAPTREAVFAQIRKMLWRGAQPQRG
;
A
#
# COMPACT_ATOMS: atom_id res chain seq x y z
N MET A 1 38.86 -21.17 4.93
CA MET A 1 37.47 -21.41 5.37
C MET A 1 36.59 -20.28 4.85
N PRO A 2 35.42 -20.53 4.27
CA PRO A 2 34.49 -19.44 3.98
C PRO A 2 34.18 -18.71 5.29
N LYS A 3 34.21 -17.38 5.30
CA LYS A 3 33.80 -16.59 6.46
C LYS A 3 32.36 -16.98 6.82
N THR A 4 32.15 -17.55 8.00
CA THR A 4 30.81 -17.70 8.56
C THR A 4 30.29 -16.30 8.85
N LEU A 5 29.29 -15.87 8.08
CA LEU A 5 28.67 -14.56 8.29
C LEU A 5 27.99 -14.55 9.67
N SER A 6 28.11 -13.44 10.38
CA SER A 6 27.34 -13.22 11.60
C SER A 6 25.85 -13.09 11.27
N ALA A 7 24.98 -13.28 12.28
CA ALA A 7 23.55 -13.03 12.10
C ALA A 7 23.27 -11.60 11.59
N ASN A 8 24.07 -10.63 12.03
CA ASN A 8 23.99 -9.24 11.58
C ASN A 8 24.36 -9.08 10.09
N ASP A 9 25.43 -9.75 9.64
CA ASP A 9 25.83 -9.72 8.22
C ASP A 9 24.74 -10.32 7.32
N ILE A 10 24.09 -11.41 7.78
CA ILE A 10 22.97 -12.04 7.07
C ILE A 10 21.78 -11.08 6.99
N GLN A 11 21.43 -10.43 8.11
CA GLN A 11 20.33 -9.47 8.15
C GLN A 11 20.61 -8.27 7.23
N GLN A 12 21.84 -7.75 7.23
CA GLN A 12 22.24 -6.64 6.36
C GLN A 12 22.21 -7.03 4.88
N PHE A 13 22.65 -8.25 4.55
CA PHE A 13 22.52 -8.76 3.18
C PHE A 13 21.05 -8.88 2.76
N ARG A 14 20.19 -9.42 3.63
CA ARG A 14 18.75 -9.55 3.34
C ARG A 14 18.08 -8.20 3.13
N GLU A 15 18.40 -7.20 3.95
CA GLU A 15 17.86 -5.85 3.78
C GLU A 15 18.37 -5.17 2.51
N THR A 16 19.65 -5.37 2.17
CA THR A 16 20.22 -4.87 0.91
C THR A 16 19.53 -5.51 -0.29
N MET A 17 19.33 -6.83 -0.26
CA MET A 17 18.58 -7.57 -1.27
C MET A 17 17.16 -7.03 -1.42
N ARG A 18 16.45 -6.81 -0.31
CA ARG A 18 15.09 -6.26 -0.31
C ARG A 18 15.03 -4.91 -1.02
N ARG A 19 15.96 -3.98 -0.72
CA ARG A 19 16.00 -2.66 -1.35
C ARG A 19 16.25 -2.73 -2.85
N VAL A 20 17.17 -3.58 -3.30
CA VAL A 20 17.45 -3.79 -4.72
C VAL A 20 16.24 -4.42 -5.41
N ALA A 21 15.68 -5.46 -4.81
CA ALA A 21 14.53 -6.18 -5.35
C ALA A 21 13.27 -5.30 -5.43
N GLU A 22 13.06 -4.40 -4.48
CA GLU A 22 11.95 -3.44 -4.52
C GLU A 22 11.96 -2.59 -5.80
N ASN A 23 13.10 -2.02 -6.16
CA ASN A 23 13.24 -1.25 -7.40
C ASN A 23 13.12 -2.14 -8.66
N ALA A 24 13.69 -3.34 -8.61
CA ALA A 24 13.59 -4.31 -9.70
C ALA A 24 12.13 -4.70 -9.98
N PHE A 25 11.37 -5.07 -8.95
CA PHE A 25 9.97 -5.45 -9.08
C PHE A 25 9.09 -4.26 -9.44
N ALA A 26 9.39 -3.08 -8.92
CA ALA A 26 8.70 -1.83 -9.25
C ALA A 26 8.72 -1.51 -10.75
N THR A 27 9.86 -1.77 -11.41
CA THR A 27 10.12 -1.35 -12.80
C THR A 27 9.84 -2.45 -13.82
N ARG A 28 10.13 -3.72 -13.47
CA ARG A 28 10.04 -4.86 -14.39
C ARG A 28 8.89 -5.83 -14.05
N GLY A 29 8.20 -5.62 -12.93
CA GLY A 29 7.20 -6.55 -12.39
C GLY A 29 7.84 -7.83 -11.83
N ALA A 30 7.08 -8.58 -11.03
CA ALA A 30 7.56 -9.82 -10.42
C ALA A 30 8.05 -10.85 -11.46
N GLN A 31 7.38 -10.95 -12.60
CA GLN A 31 7.71 -11.90 -13.67
C GLN A 31 8.97 -11.50 -14.46
N GLY A 32 9.24 -10.20 -14.59
CA GLY A 32 10.40 -9.67 -15.31
C GLY A 32 11.69 -9.63 -14.49
N VAL A 33 11.71 -10.24 -13.30
CA VAL A 33 12.87 -10.29 -12.41
C VAL A 33 13.28 -11.73 -12.15
N THR A 34 14.60 -11.98 -12.22
CA THR A 34 15.21 -13.27 -11.89
C THR A 34 16.20 -13.16 -10.73
N MET A 35 16.44 -14.27 -10.03
CA MET A 35 17.45 -14.35 -8.95
C MET A 35 18.85 -13.97 -9.43
N ARG A 36 19.19 -14.32 -10.68
CA ARG A 36 20.51 -14.05 -11.27
C ARG A 36 20.72 -12.56 -11.54
N GLU A 37 19.68 -11.84 -11.97
CA GLU A 37 19.74 -10.39 -12.15
C GLU A 37 19.90 -9.67 -10.83
N LEU A 38 19.13 -10.06 -9.80
CA LEU A 38 19.28 -9.52 -8.45
C LEU A 38 20.70 -9.76 -7.93
N ALA A 39 21.24 -10.97 -8.07
CA ALA A 39 22.63 -11.27 -7.69
C ALA A 39 23.65 -10.36 -8.38
N LYS A 40 23.46 -10.12 -9.69
CA LYS A 40 24.30 -9.22 -10.49
C LYS A 40 24.20 -7.77 -10.01
N GLU A 41 23.00 -7.28 -9.70
CA GLU A 41 22.78 -5.93 -9.16
C GLU A 41 23.44 -5.75 -7.78
N LEU A 42 23.50 -6.81 -6.95
CA LEU A 42 24.26 -6.82 -5.70
C LEU A 42 25.77 -7.06 -5.87
N GLY A 43 26.27 -7.23 -7.08
CA GLY A 43 27.70 -7.49 -7.34
C GLY A 43 28.20 -8.82 -6.77
N CYS A 44 27.33 -9.82 -6.63
CA CYS A 44 27.66 -11.11 -6.05
C CYS A 44 27.43 -12.27 -7.03
N SER A 45 27.88 -13.47 -6.66
CA SER A 45 27.66 -14.66 -7.48
C SER A 45 26.18 -15.04 -7.55
N ALA A 46 25.74 -15.64 -8.66
CA ALA A 46 24.35 -16.09 -8.83
C ALA A 46 23.87 -17.04 -7.73
N MET A 47 24.78 -17.77 -7.07
CA MET A 47 24.48 -18.69 -5.98
C MET A 47 24.42 -18.03 -4.60
N THR A 48 24.89 -16.78 -4.45
CA THR A 48 24.93 -16.09 -3.16
C THR A 48 23.52 -15.87 -2.57
N PRO A 49 22.52 -15.38 -3.33
CA PRO A 49 21.17 -15.18 -2.80
C PRO A 49 20.51 -16.47 -2.29
N TYR A 50 20.72 -17.59 -2.98
CA TYR A 50 20.16 -18.90 -2.60
C TYR A 50 20.66 -19.42 -1.25
N ARG A 51 21.71 -18.84 -0.68
CA ARG A 51 22.16 -19.17 0.69
C ARG A 51 21.28 -18.55 1.77
N TYR A 52 20.56 -17.48 1.43
CA TYR A 52 19.80 -16.68 2.39
C TYR A 52 18.32 -16.60 2.04
N PHE A 53 17.93 -17.00 0.84
CA PHE A 53 16.55 -17.01 0.36
C PHE A 53 16.26 -18.34 -0.33
N ARG A 54 15.09 -18.91 -0.07
CA ARG A 54 14.59 -20.13 -0.70
C ARG A 54 14.44 -19.93 -2.21
N ASP A 55 13.83 -18.82 -2.60
CA ASP A 55 13.48 -18.51 -3.98
C ASP A 55 13.23 -17.00 -4.16
N LYS A 56 12.87 -16.61 -5.39
CA LYS A 56 12.49 -15.22 -5.73
C LYS A 56 11.24 -14.77 -4.96
N ASP A 57 10.32 -15.69 -4.70
CA ASP A 57 9.04 -15.36 -4.09
C ASP A 57 9.22 -15.02 -2.60
N GLU A 58 10.19 -15.63 -1.90
CA GLU A 58 10.56 -15.19 -0.55
C GLU A 58 11.05 -13.74 -0.55
N ILE A 59 11.85 -13.34 -1.56
CA ILE A 59 12.32 -11.96 -1.71
C ILE A 59 11.14 -11.02 -2.00
N LEU A 60 10.23 -11.41 -2.91
CA LEU A 60 9.02 -10.65 -3.19
C LEU A 60 8.15 -10.49 -1.95
N ALA A 61 7.96 -11.55 -1.17
CA ALA A 61 7.20 -11.51 0.08
C ALA A 61 7.84 -10.56 1.10
N MET A 62 9.18 -10.57 1.20
CA MET A 62 9.92 -9.64 2.06
C MET A 62 9.75 -8.18 1.61
N VAL A 63 9.79 -7.91 0.30
CA VAL A 63 9.55 -6.57 -0.28
C VAL A 63 8.12 -6.10 0.04
N ARG A 64 7.12 -6.95 -0.21
CA ARG A 64 5.71 -6.65 0.06
C ARG A 64 5.45 -6.42 1.54
N ALA A 65 6.02 -7.25 2.42
CA ALA A 65 5.89 -7.08 3.86
C ALA A 65 6.45 -5.73 4.33
N ALA A 66 7.59 -5.30 3.79
CA ALA A 66 8.14 -3.98 4.10
C ALA A 66 7.25 -2.84 3.61
N ALA A 67 6.66 -2.95 2.42
CA ALA A 67 5.70 -1.97 1.91
C ALA A 67 4.45 -1.87 2.81
N PHE A 68 3.84 -3.01 3.18
CA PHE A 68 2.72 -3.04 4.12
C PHE A 68 3.07 -2.43 5.47
N ASN A 69 4.27 -2.68 6.00
CA ASN A 69 4.71 -2.10 7.27
C ASN A 69 4.87 -0.57 7.21
N ARG A 70 5.45 -0.03 6.13
CA ARG A 70 5.54 1.43 5.93
C ARG A 70 4.15 2.05 5.78
N PHE A 71 3.28 1.39 5.02
CA PHE A 71 1.90 1.80 4.84
C PHE A 71 1.14 1.85 6.17
N ALA A 72 1.17 0.76 6.95
CA ALA A 72 0.54 0.70 8.27
C ALA A 72 1.07 1.80 9.22
N ALA A 73 2.38 1.99 9.29
CA ALA A 73 2.99 3.03 10.12
C ALA A 73 2.51 4.44 9.74
N ARG A 74 2.29 4.70 8.44
CA ARG A 74 1.76 5.99 7.96
C ARG A 74 0.30 6.19 8.34
N LEU A 75 -0.53 5.15 8.24
CA LEU A 75 -1.92 5.21 8.69
C LEU A 75 -2.02 5.42 10.21
N GLU A 76 -1.19 4.69 10.98
CA GLU A 76 -1.09 4.82 12.44
C GLU A 76 -0.71 6.24 12.87
N ALA A 77 0.30 6.82 12.21
CA ALA A 77 0.74 8.19 12.49
C ALA A 77 -0.38 9.21 12.23
N ALA A 78 -1.11 9.05 11.12
CA ALA A 78 -2.22 9.94 10.79
C ALA A 78 -3.40 9.80 11.76
N ALA A 79 -3.78 8.57 12.12
CA ALA A 79 -4.83 8.31 13.11
C ALA A 79 -4.48 8.91 14.48
N LYS A 80 -3.20 8.84 14.90
CA LYS A 80 -2.75 9.36 16.19
C LYS A 80 -2.75 10.88 16.28
N GLN A 81 -2.48 11.56 15.17
CA GLN A 81 -2.37 13.03 15.14
C GLN A 81 -3.71 13.72 14.94
N ALA A 82 -4.69 13.02 14.36
CA ALA A 82 -5.99 13.59 14.05
C ALA A 82 -6.94 13.54 15.26
N PRO A 83 -7.86 14.51 15.39
CA PRO A 83 -8.99 14.38 16.30
C PRO A 83 -9.77 13.10 16.00
N ALA A 84 -10.31 12.43 17.03
CA ALA A 84 -11.13 11.22 16.86
C ALA A 84 -12.35 11.44 15.95
N THR A 85 -12.75 12.69 15.72
CA THR A 85 -13.86 13.08 14.84
C THR A 85 -13.46 13.26 13.38
N ASP A 86 -12.16 13.29 13.07
CA ASP A 86 -11.68 13.51 11.71
C ASP A 86 -11.79 12.22 10.89
N ARG A 87 -12.74 12.23 9.96
CA ARG A 87 -12.99 11.10 9.06
C ARG A 87 -11.91 10.99 7.97
N SER A 88 -11.23 12.08 7.61
CA SER A 88 -10.32 12.14 6.46
C SER A 88 -8.89 11.74 6.73
N ALA A 89 -8.36 11.90 7.94
CA ALA A 89 -6.92 11.76 8.20
C ALA A 89 -6.31 10.44 7.71
N VAL A 90 -6.93 9.30 8.04
CA VAL A 90 -6.44 7.97 7.61
C VAL A 90 -6.54 7.79 6.10
N SER A 91 -7.56 8.39 5.49
CA SER A 91 -7.79 8.34 4.04
C SER A 91 -6.77 9.16 3.26
N ASP A 92 -6.41 10.31 3.82
CA ASP A 92 -5.40 11.18 3.26
C ASP A 92 -4.04 10.51 3.31
N ALA A 93 -3.73 9.88 4.44
CA ALA A 93 -2.52 9.08 4.59
C ALA A 93 -2.47 7.89 3.64
N TYR A 94 -3.61 7.22 3.42
CA TYR A 94 -3.75 6.11 2.47
C TYR A 94 -3.38 6.56 1.06
N VAL A 95 -4.05 7.61 0.58
CA VAL A 95 -3.84 8.12 -0.79
C VAL A 95 -2.45 8.69 -0.94
N ALA A 96 -1.96 9.45 0.04
CA ALA A 96 -0.63 10.02 0.01
C ALA A 96 0.45 8.93 -0.05
N PHE A 97 0.31 7.81 0.67
CA PHE A 97 1.22 6.69 0.52
C PHE A 97 1.25 6.16 -0.91
N ALA A 98 0.08 5.96 -1.51
CA ALA A 98 0.01 5.41 -2.86
C ALA A 98 0.56 6.36 -3.94
N LEU A 99 0.47 7.68 -3.72
CA LEU A 99 1.04 8.67 -4.63
C LEU A 99 2.55 8.86 -4.43
N ASP A 100 3.03 8.80 -3.19
CA ASP A 100 4.45 8.97 -2.86
C ASP A 100 5.26 7.70 -3.17
N GLU A 101 4.65 6.52 -2.99
CA GLU A 101 5.27 5.21 -3.21
C GLU A 101 4.43 4.32 -4.17
N PRO A 102 4.16 4.77 -5.41
CA PRO A 102 3.21 4.09 -6.32
C PRO A 102 3.62 2.68 -6.69
N HIS A 103 4.93 2.42 -6.76
CA HIS A 103 5.43 1.08 -7.04
C HIS A 103 5.30 0.13 -5.86
N ALA A 104 5.63 0.58 -4.65
CA ALA A 104 5.46 -0.21 -3.43
C ALA A 104 3.98 -0.52 -3.20
N TYR A 105 3.10 0.47 -3.42
CA TYR A 105 1.67 0.30 -3.33
C TYR A 105 1.14 -0.74 -4.31
N ARG A 106 1.54 -0.70 -5.59
CA ARG A 106 1.14 -1.75 -6.56
C ARG A 106 1.61 -3.14 -6.14
N LEU A 107 2.84 -3.26 -5.63
CA LEU A 107 3.40 -4.56 -5.20
C LEU A 107 2.67 -5.17 -4.01
N MET A 108 2.14 -4.36 -3.08
CA MET A 108 1.33 -4.85 -1.97
C MET A 108 0.16 -5.73 -2.46
N PHE A 109 -0.44 -5.36 -3.59
CA PHE A 109 -1.60 -6.02 -4.19
C PHE A 109 -1.26 -6.99 -5.34
N ASP A 110 0.01 -7.40 -5.46
CA ASP A 110 0.39 -8.47 -6.38
C ASP A 110 -0.20 -9.81 -5.91
N MET A 111 -1.06 -10.40 -6.74
CA MET A 111 -1.80 -11.64 -6.44
C MET A 111 -1.07 -12.92 -6.86
N THR A 112 0.21 -12.84 -7.24
CA THR A 112 0.96 -14.00 -7.77
C THR A 112 1.38 -15.01 -6.70
N GLN A 113 1.38 -14.63 -5.42
CA GLN A 113 1.85 -15.49 -4.32
C GLN A 113 0.68 -16.19 -3.62
N GLN A 114 0.87 -17.46 -3.28
CA GLN A 114 -0.10 -18.22 -2.50
C GLN A 114 -0.34 -17.58 -1.12
N GLU A 115 -1.61 -17.44 -0.75
CA GLU A 115 -2.02 -16.94 0.56
C GLU A 115 -1.50 -17.84 1.69
N GLY A 116 -1.07 -17.24 2.80
CA GLY A 116 -0.55 -17.96 3.97
C GLY A 116 0.86 -18.54 3.83
N ALA A 117 1.47 -18.54 2.64
CA ALA A 117 2.81 -19.11 2.42
C ALA A 117 3.94 -18.36 3.15
N TYR A 118 3.73 -17.08 3.48
CA TYR A 118 4.72 -16.19 4.07
C TYR A 118 4.17 -15.49 5.31
N PRO A 119 4.44 -16.00 6.54
CA PRO A 119 3.86 -15.47 7.76
C PRO A 119 4.13 -13.98 8.01
N ALA A 120 5.35 -13.50 7.71
CA ALA A 120 5.70 -12.09 7.89
C ALA A 120 4.92 -11.15 6.96
N LEU A 121 4.64 -11.59 5.72
CA LEU A 121 3.77 -10.87 4.80
C LEU A 121 2.33 -10.85 5.31
N GLY A 122 1.83 -12.00 5.77
CA GLY A 122 0.49 -12.11 6.36
C GLY A 122 0.31 -11.17 7.56
N ALA A 123 1.29 -11.15 8.49
CA ALA A 123 1.26 -10.27 9.65
C ALA A 123 1.29 -8.78 9.26
N ALA A 124 2.12 -8.38 8.30
CA ALA A 124 2.20 -7.00 7.84
C ALA A 124 0.90 -6.55 7.13
N SER A 125 0.34 -7.42 6.28
CA SER A 125 -0.96 -7.19 5.62
C SER A 125 -2.07 -7.04 6.66
N HIS A 126 -2.15 -7.97 7.62
CA HIS A 126 -3.14 -7.92 8.69
C HIS A 126 -3.05 -6.64 9.52
N ARG A 127 -1.84 -6.22 9.92
CA ARG A 127 -1.62 -4.96 10.64
C ARG A 127 -2.19 -3.75 9.88
N ALA A 128 -1.92 -3.67 8.57
CA ALA A 128 -2.46 -2.60 7.74
C ALA A 128 -4.00 -2.63 7.67
N TRP A 129 -4.59 -3.82 7.60
CA TRP A 129 -6.06 -3.98 7.58
C TRP A 129 -6.72 -3.63 8.90
N SER A 130 -6.16 -4.08 10.02
CA SER A 130 -6.68 -3.78 11.35
C SER A 130 -6.73 -2.28 11.61
N MET A 131 -5.75 -1.53 11.09
CA MET A 131 -5.74 -0.07 11.21
C MET A 131 -6.89 0.63 10.48
N LEU A 132 -7.28 0.14 9.29
CA LEU A 132 -8.43 0.68 8.58
C LEU A 132 -9.72 0.38 9.34
N GLY A 133 -9.90 -0.85 9.86
CA GLY A 133 -11.05 -1.23 10.67
C GLY A 133 -11.19 -0.41 11.95
N ALA A 134 -10.10 -0.31 12.72
CA ALA A 134 -10.07 0.41 14.01
C ALA A 134 -10.44 1.90 13.87
N HIS A 135 -10.11 2.53 12.75
CA HIS A 135 -10.51 3.92 12.48
C HIS A 135 -12.04 4.06 12.40
N PHE A 136 -12.72 3.16 11.70
CA PHE A 136 -14.18 3.20 11.58
C PHE A 136 -14.90 2.80 12.86
N GLU A 137 -14.33 1.87 13.64
CA GLU A 137 -14.83 1.54 14.98
C GLU A 137 -14.89 2.78 15.87
N GLN A 138 -13.85 3.62 15.86
CA GLN A 138 -13.82 4.86 16.63
C GLN A 138 -14.89 5.86 16.18
N LEU A 139 -15.10 6.00 14.86
CA LEU A 139 -16.10 6.91 14.31
C LEU A 139 -17.53 6.45 14.63
N VAL A 140 -17.81 5.14 14.58
CA VAL A 140 -19.11 4.58 14.98
C VAL A 140 -19.33 4.76 16.49
N ALA A 141 -18.33 4.44 17.32
CA ALA A 141 -18.40 4.60 18.77
C ALA A 141 -18.62 6.05 19.21
N ALA A 142 -18.10 7.02 18.44
CA ALA A 142 -18.31 8.45 18.68
C ALA A 142 -19.67 8.97 18.16
N GLY A 143 -20.54 8.12 17.61
CA GLY A 143 -21.84 8.52 17.04
C GLY A 143 -21.71 9.35 15.76
N ILE A 144 -20.55 9.30 15.11
CA ILE A 144 -20.24 10.10 13.91
C ILE A 144 -20.73 9.36 12.65
N LEU A 145 -20.62 8.04 12.66
CA LEU A 145 -21.12 7.14 11.63
C LEU A 145 -22.10 6.14 12.25
N GLU A 146 -23.04 5.65 11.44
CA GLU A 146 -23.99 4.61 11.82
C GLU A 146 -23.77 3.37 10.93
N GLY A 147 -23.85 2.17 11.53
CA GLY A 147 -23.71 0.90 10.83
C GLY A 147 -22.58 0.03 11.36
N ASP A 148 -22.31 -1.08 10.67
CA ASP A 148 -21.23 -2.01 11.02
C ASP A 148 -19.87 -1.42 10.59
N PRO A 149 -18.92 -1.21 11.53
CA PRO A 149 -17.65 -0.58 11.23
C PRO A 149 -16.77 -1.38 10.27
N GLN A 150 -16.88 -2.72 10.24
CA GLN A 150 -16.13 -3.55 9.30
C GLN A 150 -16.68 -3.42 7.88
N LEU A 151 -18.00 -3.45 7.71
CA LEU A 151 -18.63 -3.25 6.40
C LEU A 151 -18.36 -1.85 5.84
N ILE A 152 -18.41 -0.82 6.70
CA ILE A 152 -18.01 0.54 6.34
C ILE A 152 -16.53 0.55 5.90
N GLY A 153 -15.66 -0.10 6.67
CA GLY A 153 -14.24 -0.25 6.33
C GLY A 153 -14.00 -0.91 4.98
N TYR A 154 -14.72 -1.98 4.65
CA TYR A 154 -14.61 -2.66 3.36
C TYR A 154 -15.09 -1.78 2.21
N ALA A 155 -16.28 -1.17 2.32
CA ALA A 155 -16.81 -0.29 1.29
C ALA A 155 -15.87 0.90 1.04
N TYR A 156 -15.29 1.43 2.11
CA TYR A 156 -14.37 2.54 2.04
C TYR A 156 -13.03 2.15 1.43
N TRP A 157 -12.45 1.03 1.86
CA TRP A 157 -11.23 0.49 1.28
C TRP A 157 -11.41 0.20 -0.21
N ALA A 158 -12.47 -0.50 -0.60
CA ALA A 158 -12.74 -0.81 -1.99
C ALA A 158 -12.82 0.46 -2.85
N SER A 159 -13.45 1.52 -2.32
CA SER A 159 -13.56 2.82 -2.98
C SER A 159 -12.19 3.50 -3.14
N LEU A 160 -11.43 3.63 -2.05
CA LEU A 160 -10.09 4.23 -2.09
C LEU A 160 -9.13 3.45 -2.96
N HIS A 161 -9.14 2.12 -2.85
CA HIS A 161 -8.25 1.24 -3.60
C HIS A 161 -8.56 1.30 -5.09
N GLY A 162 -9.82 1.13 -5.48
CA GLY A 162 -10.23 1.21 -6.88
C GLY A 162 -9.85 2.57 -7.49
N PHE A 163 -10.12 3.65 -6.76
CA PHE A 163 -9.76 4.98 -7.20
C PHE A 163 -8.25 5.19 -7.36
N THR A 164 -7.49 4.77 -6.36
CA THR A 164 -6.02 4.87 -6.35
C THR A 164 -5.42 4.06 -7.48
N MET A 165 -5.86 2.81 -7.69
CA MET A 165 -5.37 1.95 -8.75
C MET A 165 -5.69 2.51 -10.14
N LEU A 166 -6.90 3.01 -10.36
CA LEU A 166 -7.27 3.64 -11.63
C LEU A 166 -6.41 4.88 -11.92
N ALA A 167 -6.03 5.63 -10.90
CA ALA A 167 -5.15 6.79 -11.07
C ALA A 167 -3.72 6.43 -11.39
N LEU A 168 -3.17 5.47 -10.65
CA LEU A 168 -1.84 4.95 -10.89
C LEU A 168 -1.75 4.30 -12.26
N ALA A 169 -2.84 3.74 -12.77
CA ALA A 169 -2.93 3.19 -14.13
C ALA A 169 -3.19 4.26 -15.20
N ASN A 170 -3.39 5.54 -14.81
CA ASN A 170 -3.85 6.61 -15.70
C ASN A 170 -5.15 6.26 -16.48
N GLN A 171 -6.06 5.57 -15.79
CA GLN A 171 -7.34 5.11 -16.32
C GLN A 171 -8.53 5.83 -15.72
N LEU A 172 -8.32 6.80 -14.83
CA LEU A 172 -9.38 7.68 -14.38
C LEU A 172 -9.77 8.62 -15.52
N PRO A 173 -10.99 8.50 -16.08
CA PRO A 173 -11.48 9.51 -17.00
C PRO A 173 -11.57 10.82 -16.22
N LEU A 174 -10.94 11.88 -16.75
CA LEU A 174 -11.24 13.21 -16.26
C LEU A 174 -12.72 13.45 -16.55
N PRO A 175 -13.50 13.99 -15.59
CA PRO A 175 -14.86 14.41 -15.88
C PRO A 175 -14.83 15.25 -17.16
N GLN A 176 -15.49 14.77 -18.21
CA GLN A 176 -15.87 15.61 -19.32
C GLN A 176 -16.94 16.52 -18.76
N ALA A 177 -16.49 17.53 -18.04
CA ALA A 177 -17.03 18.85 -18.11
C ALA A 177 -18.28 18.95 -19.01
N GLN A 178 -19.47 18.90 -18.40
CA GLN A 178 -20.52 19.86 -18.76
C GLN A 178 -20.05 21.27 -18.33
N GLN A 179 -18.79 21.62 -18.60
CA GLN A 179 -18.27 22.92 -18.31
C GLN A 179 -18.60 23.81 -19.51
N PRO A 180 -18.99 25.07 -19.27
CA PRO A 180 -19.14 26.04 -20.33
C PRO A 180 -17.86 26.12 -21.17
N ALA A 181 -18.01 26.35 -22.47
CA ALA A 181 -16.88 26.42 -23.40
C ALA A 181 -15.79 27.37 -22.87
N GLY A 182 -14.56 26.85 -22.72
CA GLY A 182 -13.37 27.62 -22.32
C GLY A 182 -12.73 27.26 -20.98
N SER A 183 -13.31 26.37 -20.17
CA SER A 183 -12.68 25.90 -18.93
C SER A 183 -11.62 24.82 -19.17
N LYS A 184 -10.58 24.82 -18.34
CA LYS A 184 -9.56 23.76 -18.35
C LYS A 184 -10.12 22.49 -17.70
N ALA A 185 -9.80 21.33 -18.29
CA ALA A 185 -10.06 20.04 -17.67
C ALA A 185 -9.43 19.99 -16.26
N PRO A 186 -10.11 19.41 -15.25
CA PRO A 186 -9.56 19.31 -13.91
C PRO A 186 -8.27 18.47 -13.92
N THR A 187 -7.29 18.82 -13.08
CA THR A 187 -6.10 17.98 -12.89
C THR A 187 -6.49 16.67 -12.21
N ARG A 188 -5.64 15.64 -12.33
CA ARG A 188 -5.86 14.38 -11.60
C ARG A 188 -5.96 14.63 -10.09
N GLU A 189 -5.10 15.48 -9.53
CA GLU A 189 -5.17 15.84 -8.09
C GLU A 189 -6.50 16.49 -7.72
N ALA A 190 -7.08 17.32 -8.60
CA ALA A 190 -8.39 17.93 -8.36
C ALA A 190 -9.53 16.89 -8.37
N VAL A 191 -9.50 15.94 -9.32
CA VAL A 191 -10.44 14.81 -9.36
C VAL A 191 -10.30 13.94 -8.11
N PHE A 192 -9.06 13.72 -7.66
CA PHE A 192 -8.74 13.06 -6.38
C PHE A 192 -9.35 13.74 -5.17
N ALA A 193 -9.12 15.04 -5.05
CA ALA A 193 -9.67 15.81 -3.94
C ALA A 193 -11.21 15.80 -3.96
N GLN A 194 -11.83 15.76 -5.13
CA GLN A 194 -13.30 15.73 -5.28
C GLN A 194 -13.90 14.37 -4.90
N ILE A 195 -13.35 13.26 -5.39
CA ILE A 195 -13.84 11.91 -5.05
C ILE A 195 -13.67 11.65 -3.55
N ARG A 196 -12.54 12.05 -2.96
CA ARG A 196 -12.32 12.02 -1.51
C ARG A 196 -13.42 12.77 -0.75
N LYS A 197 -13.78 13.99 -1.17
CA LYS A 197 -14.85 14.78 -0.55
C LYS A 197 -16.22 14.10 -0.70
N MET A 198 -16.47 13.43 -1.81
CA MET A 198 -17.75 12.76 -2.08
C MET A 198 -17.97 11.52 -1.21
N LEU A 199 -16.93 10.69 -1.01
CA LEU A 199 -17.03 9.49 -0.17
C LEU A 199 -17.48 9.85 1.26
N TRP A 200 -17.12 11.03 1.77
CA TRP A 200 -17.50 11.52 3.10
C TRP A 200 -18.87 12.18 3.22
N ARG A 201 -19.52 12.51 2.11
CA ARG A 201 -20.88 13.07 2.14
C ARG A 201 -21.96 12.01 2.27
N GLY A 202 -21.72 10.77 1.83
CA GLY A 202 -22.72 9.70 1.81
C GLY A 202 -23.03 9.07 3.18
N ALA A 203 -22.22 9.34 4.21
CA ALA A 203 -22.35 8.75 5.55
C ALA A 203 -22.57 9.81 6.64
N GLN A 204 -23.35 10.86 6.34
CA GLN A 204 -23.81 11.77 7.39
C GLN A 204 -25.02 11.15 8.11
N PRO A 205 -25.09 11.26 9.46
CA PRO A 205 -26.31 10.88 10.18
C PRO A 205 -27.48 11.66 9.61
N GLN A 206 -28.60 10.97 9.35
CA GLN A 206 -29.83 11.65 8.98
C GLN A 206 -30.22 12.54 10.16
N ARG A 207 -30.21 13.85 9.96
CA ARG A 207 -30.74 14.78 10.95
C ARG A 207 -32.25 14.56 11.04
N GLY A 208 -32.68 13.83 12.07
CA GLY A 208 -34.04 13.87 12.60
C GLY A 208 -34.23 15.09 13.48
#